data_AF-A0A367IIT9-F1
#
_entry.id   AF-A0A367IIT9-F1
#
_cell.length_a   1.000
_cell.length_b   1.000
_cell.length_c   1.000
_cell.angle_alpha   90.00
_cell.angle_beta   90.00
_cell.angle_gamma   90.00
#
_symmetry.space_group_name_H-M   'P 1'
#
loop_
_entity.id
_entity.type
_entity.pdbx_description
1 polymer ?
#
loop_
_entity_poly.entity_id
_entity_poly.type
_entity_poly.pdbx_seq_one_letter_code
_entity_poly.pdbx_strand_id
1 'polypeptide(L)'
;VLNVVHSTCNSLEMNPRIAIELERLILENNNVNILQSDYRECNMRSSTSTAKKFAWTCVEGTKNGWAAVSSFFESKITLDQFIRELDDCFTNEDCYYSLNYIAVQKDF
;
A
#
# COMPACT_ATOMS: atom_id res chain seq x y z
N VAL A 1 1.66 -0.39 -13.89
CA VAL A 1 2.56 -0.24 -12.73
C VAL A 1 2.20 -1.09 -11.50
N LEU A 2 0.94 -1.13 -11.03
CA LEU A 2 0.55 -1.88 -9.81
C LEU A 2 0.86 -3.38 -9.88
N ASN A 3 0.60 -4.02 -11.03
CA ASN A 3 0.94 -5.43 -11.21
C ASN A 3 2.44 -5.70 -11.13
N VAL A 4 3.28 -4.76 -11.59
CA VAL A 4 4.74 -4.86 -11.47
C VAL A 4 5.13 -4.76 -10.00
N VAL A 5 4.56 -3.81 -9.26
CA VAL A 5 4.78 -3.69 -7.81
C VAL A 5 4.39 -4.98 -7.09
N HIS A 6 3.20 -5.53 -7.35
CA HIS A 6 2.77 -6.80 -6.74
C HIS A 6 3.67 -7.97 -7.10
N SER A 7 4.07 -8.09 -8.38
CA SER A 7 4.98 -9.14 -8.84
C SER A 7 6.34 -9.03 -8.16
N THR A 8 6.88 -7.82 -8.04
CA THR A 8 8.13 -7.53 -7.34
C THR A 8 8.01 -7.83 -5.84
N CYS A 9 6.91 -7.44 -5.19
CA CYS A 9 6.69 -7.81 -3.78
C CYS A 9 6.68 -9.34 -3.63
N ASN A 10 5.96 -10.06 -4.49
CA ASN A 10 5.91 -11.52 -4.45
C ASN A 10 7.29 -12.16 -4.68
N SER A 11 8.12 -11.63 -5.61
CA SER A 11 9.47 -12.16 -5.83
C SER A 11 10.43 -11.90 -4.68
N LEU A 12 10.15 -10.86 -3.87
CA LEU A 12 10.86 -10.55 -2.64
C LEU A 12 10.25 -11.20 -1.39
N GLU A 13 9.31 -12.13 -1.56
CA GLU A 13 8.56 -12.76 -0.46
C GLU A 13 7.82 -11.75 0.45
N MET A 14 7.57 -10.54 -0.06
CA MET A 14 6.78 -9.52 0.61
C MET A 14 5.30 -9.71 0.28
N ASN A 15 4.43 -9.60 1.28
CA ASN A 15 2.99 -9.57 1.08
C ASN A 15 2.52 -8.10 0.91
N PRO A 16 2.21 -7.62 -0.31
CA PRO A 16 1.73 -6.25 -0.51
C PRO A 16 0.34 -6.01 0.09
N ARG A 17 -0.36 -7.10 0.46
CA ARG A 17 -1.66 -7.10 1.12
C ARG A 17 -1.56 -7.46 2.60
N ILE A 18 -0.39 -7.32 3.24
CA ILE A 18 -0.22 -7.66 4.66
C ILE A 18 -1.22 -6.96 5.58
N ALA A 19 -1.68 -5.76 5.19
CA ALA A 19 -2.62 -4.99 5.98
C ALA A 19 -3.98 -5.69 6.16
N ILE A 20 -4.49 -6.43 5.15
CA ILE A 20 -5.75 -7.19 5.28
C ILE A 20 -5.57 -8.47 6.14
N GLU A 21 -4.33 -8.95 6.26
CA GLU A 21 -3.99 -10.11 7.07
C GLU A 21 -3.72 -9.75 8.53
N LEU A 22 -3.62 -8.45 8.85
CA LEU A 22 -3.11 -7.97 10.14
C LEU A 22 -3.96 -8.47 11.31
N GLU A 23 -5.28 -8.53 11.15
CA GLU A 23 -6.20 -9.06 12.18
C GLU A 23 -5.95 -10.54 12.44
N ARG A 24 -5.88 -11.34 11.37
CA ARG A 24 -5.59 -12.77 11.45
C ARG A 24 -4.24 -13.02 12.13
N LEU A 25 -3.20 -12.28 11.75
CA LEU A 25 -1.86 -12.39 12.34
C LEU A 25 -1.83 -12.01 13.82
N ILE A 26 -2.65 -11.04 14.23
CA ILE A 26 -2.80 -10.67 15.64
C ILE A 26 -3.52 -11.78 16.41
N LEU A 27 -4.58 -12.37 15.84
CA LEU A 27 -5.34 -13.46 16.47
C LEU A 27 -4.56 -14.77 16.60
N GLU A 28 -3.54 -15.00 15.79
CA GLU A 28 -2.61 -16.13 15.98
C GLU A 28 -1.85 -16.03 17.31
N ASN A 29 -1.78 -14.84 17.91
CA ASN A 29 -1.30 -14.65 19.26
C ASN A 29 -2.45 -14.83 20.25
N ASN A 30 -2.55 -16.02 20.86
CA ASN A 30 -3.60 -16.36 21.83
C ASN A 30 -3.55 -15.58 23.16
N ASN A 31 -2.71 -14.54 23.27
CA ASN A 31 -2.56 -13.71 24.47
C ASN A 31 -3.08 -12.27 24.26
N VAL A 32 -3.86 -12.03 23.20
CA VAL A 32 -4.46 -10.73 22.95
C VAL A 32 -5.93 -10.84 22.59
N ASN A 33 -6.71 -9.91 23.10
CA ASN A 33 -8.08 -9.66 22.71
C ASN A 33 -8.15 -8.46 21.76
N ILE A 34 -8.82 -8.63 20.63
CA ILE A 34 -9.12 -7.53 19.71
C ILE A 34 -10.29 -6.73 20.26
N LEU A 35 -10.06 -5.45 20.56
CA LEU A 35 -11.09 -4.52 21.03
C LEU A 35 -11.80 -3.83 19.87
N GLN A 36 -11.06 -3.54 18.80
CA GLN A 36 -11.57 -2.85 17.62
C GLN A 36 -10.74 -3.24 16.39
N SER A 37 -11.44 -3.41 15.27
CA SER A 37 -10.85 -3.54 13.94
C SER A 37 -11.61 -2.62 13.00
N ASP A 38 -10.89 -1.81 12.21
CA ASP A 38 -11.46 -0.90 11.22
C ASP A 38 -10.61 -0.97 9.94
N TYR A 39 -11.29 -1.09 8.81
CA TYR A 39 -10.70 -1.06 7.48
C TYR A 39 -11.29 0.10 6.70
N ARG A 40 -10.41 0.94 6.17
CA ARG A 40 -10.79 2.09 5.35
C ARG A 40 -10.03 2.07 4.05
N GLU A 41 -10.75 2.35 2.99
CA GLU A 41 -10.17 2.51 1.66
C GLU A 41 -10.56 3.85 1.06
N CYS A 42 -9.68 4.39 0.24
CA CYS A 42 -9.92 5.59 -0.54
C CYS A 42 -9.56 5.29 -2.00
N ASN A 43 -10.57 5.29 -2.88
CA ASN A 43 -10.31 5.23 -4.31
C ASN A 43 -9.62 6.55 -4.74
N MET A 44 -8.36 6.44 -5.13
CA MET A 44 -7.51 7.57 -5.49
C MET A 44 -7.93 8.25 -6.79
N ARG A 45 -8.73 7.56 -7.62
CA ARG A 45 -9.40 8.13 -8.79
C ARG A 45 -10.51 9.12 -8.45
N SER A 46 -11.06 9.05 -7.23
CA SER A 46 -12.14 9.96 -6.85
C SER A 46 -11.66 11.41 -6.84
N SER A 47 -12.53 12.34 -7.23
CA SER A 47 -12.21 13.77 -7.28
C SER A 47 -12.15 14.44 -5.89
N THR A 48 -12.17 13.66 -4.81
CA THR A 48 -12.19 14.17 -3.43
C THR A 48 -10.84 14.77 -3.04
N SER A 49 -10.84 15.71 -2.10
CA SER A 49 -9.60 16.31 -1.60
C SER A 49 -8.69 15.28 -0.93
N THR A 50 -9.28 14.30 -0.24
CA THR A 50 -8.55 13.19 0.40
C THR A 50 -7.87 12.29 -0.62
N ALA A 51 -8.57 11.87 -1.67
CA ALA A 51 -8.00 11.03 -2.73
C ALA A 51 -6.81 11.70 -3.43
N LYS A 52 -6.93 12.99 -3.76
CA LYS A 52 -5.84 13.78 -4.34
C LYS A 52 -4.61 13.84 -3.43
N LYS A 53 -4.82 13.97 -2.12
CA LYS A 53 -3.71 13.96 -1.14
C LYS A 53 -3.04 12.59 -1.08
N PHE A 54 -3.80 11.49 -1.07
CA PHE A 54 -3.22 10.15 -1.08
C PHE A 54 -2.45 9.85 -2.36
N ALA A 55 -2.99 10.18 -3.53
CA ALA A 55 -2.29 10.06 -4.80
C ALA A 55 -0.95 10.84 -4.78
N TRP A 56 -1.00 12.10 -4.33
CA TRP A 56 0.19 12.93 -4.17
C TRP A 56 1.21 12.30 -3.20
N THR A 57 0.76 11.79 -2.04
CA THR A 57 1.63 11.12 -1.07
C THR A 57 2.32 9.90 -1.67
N CYS A 58 1.63 9.08 -2.46
CA CYS A 58 2.22 7.93 -3.13
C CYS A 58 3.27 8.34 -4.17
N VAL A 59 3.00 9.39 -4.96
CA VAL A 59 3.93 9.94 -5.94
C VAL A 59 5.19 10.49 -5.27
N GLU A 60 5.04 11.36 -4.26
CA GLU A 60 6.17 11.94 -3.55
C GLU A 60 6.95 10.92 -2.72
N GLY A 61 6.26 9.97 -2.09
CA GLY A 61 6.88 8.85 -1.39
C GLY A 61 7.76 8.02 -2.33
N THR A 62 7.27 7.76 -3.56
CA THR A 62 8.04 7.04 -4.58
C THR A 62 9.27 7.84 -5.03
N LYS A 63 9.14 9.15 -5.30
CA LYS A 63 10.27 9.99 -5.69
C LYS A 63 11.39 9.98 -4.63
N ASN A 64 11.02 10.16 -3.37
CA ASN A 64 11.97 10.21 -2.26
C ASN A 64 12.57 8.82 -1.94
N GLY A 65 11.79 7.76 -2.10
CA GLY A 65 12.21 6.38 -1.85
C GLY A 65 12.90 5.68 -3.02
N TRP A 66 12.95 6.31 -4.20
CA TRP A 66 13.35 5.64 -5.44
C TRP A 66 14.71 4.95 -5.37
N ALA A 67 15.71 5.61 -4.79
CA ALA A 67 17.05 5.02 -4.67
C ALA A 67 17.05 3.71 -3.87
N ALA A 68 16.13 3.57 -2.90
CA ALA A 68 16.01 2.37 -2.08
C ALA A 68 15.21 1.24 -2.77
N VAL A 69 14.23 1.60 -3.60
CA VAL A 69 13.29 0.61 -4.18
C VAL A 69 13.56 0.29 -5.65
N SER A 70 14.34 1.12 -6.35
CA SER A 70 14.56 1.01 -7.79
C SER A 70 15.22 -0.32 -8.19
N SER A 71 16.09 -0.86 -7.34
CA SER A 71 16.78 -2.14 -7.56
C SER A 71 15.84 -3.35 -7.53
N PHE A 72 14.63 -3.21 -6.97
CA PHE A 72 13.65 -4.28 -6.91
C PHE A 72 12.89 -4.47 -8.24
N PHE A 73 12.95 -3.49 -9.13
CA PHE A 73 12.35 -3.61 -10.46
C PHE A 73 13.35 -4.27 -11.41
N GLU A 74 13.03 -5.48 -11.87
CA GLU A 74 13.85 -6.21 -12.86
C GLU A 74 13.93 -5.47 -14.20
N SER A 75 12.90 -4.67 -14.52
CA SER A 75 12.88 -3.82 -15.70
C SER A 75 13.71 -2.55 -15.50
N LYS A 76 14.41 -2.09 -16.55
CA LYS A 76 15.06 -0.76 -16.61
C LYS A 76 14.06 0.40 -16.68
N ILE A 77 13.01 0.37 -15.86
CA ILE A 77 12.08 1.48 -15.75
C ILE A 77 12.78 2.66 -15.06
N THR A 78 12.67 3.84 -15.65
CA THR A 78 13.22 5.05 -15.03
C THR A 78 12.24 5.60 -14.00
N LEU A 79 12.74 6.41 -13.05
CA LEU A 79 11.88 7.10 -12.09
C LEU A 79 10.77 7.89 -12.81
N ASP A 80 11.14 8.68 -13.83
CA ASP A 80 10.18 9.49 -14.58
C ASP A 80 9.12 8.65 -15.28
N GLN A 81 9.50 7.50 -15.83
CA GLN A 81 8.53 6.58 -16.42
C GLN A 81 7.60 6.00 -15.35
N PHE A 82 8.16 5.55 -14.22
CA PHE A 82 7.38 4.99 -13.13
C PHE A 82 6.38 6.00 -12.56
N ILE A 83 6.82 7.24 -12.31
CA ILE A 83 5.95 8.29 -11.76
C ILE A 83 4.82 8.64 -12.72
N ARG A 84 5.09 8.72 -14.03
CA ARG A 84 4.03 8.96 -15.03
C ARG A 84 3.00 7.83 -15.04
N GLU A 85 3.44 6.58 -15.05
CA GLU A 85 2.53 5.43 -15.03
C GLU A 85 1.77 5.32 -13.70
N LEU A 86 2.37 5.76 -12.59
CA LEU A 86 1.75 5.79 -11.27
C LEU A 86 0.66 6.86 -11.18
N ASP A 87 0.95 8.07 -11.66
CA ASP A 87 -0.02 9.17 -11.72
C ASP A 87 -1.20 8.83 -12.65
N ASP A 88 -0.92 8.16 -13.77
CA ASP A 88 -1.93 7.66 -14.70
C ASP A 88 -2.87 6.62 -14.03
N CYS A 89 -2.32 5.65 -13.29
CA CYS A 89 -3.13 4.69 -12.48
C CYS A 89 -4.08 5.46 -11.57
N PHE A 90 -3.56 6.39 -10.78
CA PHE A 90 -4.35 7.11 -9.79
C PHE A 90 -5.43 7.99 -10.41
N THR A 91 -5.29 8.36 -11.68
CA THR A 91 -6.25 9.20 -12.40
C THR A 91 -7.28 8.39 -13.17
N ASN A 92 -6.88 7.25 -13.74
CA ASN A 92 -7.68 6.54 -14.76
C ASN A 92 -8.15 5.16 -14.33
N GLU A 93 -7.50 4.54 -13.35
CA GLU A 93 -7.82 3.20 -12.86
C GLU A 93 -8.41 3.25 -11.45
N ASP A 94 -9.18 2.23 -11.06
CA ASP A 94 -9.65 2.10 -9.68
C ASP A 94 -8.50 1.60 -8.77
N CYS A 95 -7.64 2.55 -8.37
CA CYS A 95 -6.49 2.33 -7.51
C CYS A 95 -6.85 2.79 -6.07
N TYR A 96 -6.81 1.87 -5.09
CA TYR A 96 -7.26 2.14 -3.71
C TYR A 96 -6.09 2.31 -2.74
N TYR A 97 -6.13 3.39 -1.96
CA TYR A 97 -5.29 3.55 -0.77
C TYR A 97 -6.00 2.93 0.43
N SER A 98 -5.42 1.87 1.01
CA SER A 98 -6.01 1.10 2.10
C SER A 98 -5.30 1.34 3.43
N LEU A 99 -6.08 1.53 4.49
CA LEU A 99 -5.61 1.68 5.86
C LEU A 99 -6.35 0.68 6.75
N ASN A 100 -5.59 -0.04 7.58
CA ASN A 100 -6.11 -0.92 8.60
C ASN A 100 -5.77 -0.35 9.98
N TYR A 101 -6.72 -0.43 10.90
CA TYR A 101 -6.54 -0.06 12.30
C TYR A 101 -7.05 -1.19 13.18
N ILE A 102 -6.19 -1.69 14.06
CA ILE A 102 -6.54 -2.72 15.02
C ILE A 102 -6.08 -2.29 16.40
N ALA A 103 -7.02 -2.25 17.34
CA ALA A 103 -6.75 -2.00 18.75
C ALA A 103 -6.81 -3.33 19.50
N VAL A 104 -5.76 -3.64 20.26
CA VAL A 104 -5.63 -4.88 21.02
C VAL A 104 -5.44 -4.60 22.51
N GLN A 105 -5.91 -5.53 23.32
CA GLN A 105 -5.62 -5.61 24.74
C GLN A 105 -4.88 -6.91 25.02
N LYS A 106 -3.83 -6.85 25.84
CA LYS A 106 -3.12 -8.05 26.29
C LYS A 106 -3.96 -8.80 27.32
N ASP A 107 -3.99 -10.11 27.20
CA ASP A 107 -4.62 -11.01 28.17
C ASP A 107 -3.69 -11.20 29.38
N PHE A 108 -4.27 -11.13 30.58
CA PHE A 108 -3.57 -11.25 31.86
C PHE A 108 -3.54 -12.70 32.34
#